data_AF-A0A1H0BN72-F1
#
_entry.id   AF-A0A1H0BN72-F1
#
_cell.length_a   1.000
_cell.length_b   1.000
_cell.length_c   1.000
_cell.angle_alpha   90.00
_cell.angle_beta   90.00
_cell.angle_gamma   90.00
#
_symmetry.space_group_name_H-M   'P 1'
#
loop_
_entity.id
_entity.type
_entity.pdbx_description
1 polymer ?
#
loop_
_entity_poly.entity_id
_entity_poly.type
_entity_poly.pdbx_seq_one_letter_code
_entity_poly.pdbx_strand_id
1 'polypeptide(L)'
;MANEVENENVVEPTNDEMVSMSKTDFNKAIQSAEDRLRTKYSKEIKELEQKITNLTPANKSEQEIELETRLAEVAAKEKRLNLQDTLLAKNLDKSFVDYLRDDADVDAFEKIITNIISQRIIETGYTPINHNNTDSITKEKWHSMSFSERQKVFESNPELAKRLMKSK
;
A
#
# COMPACT_ATOMS: atom_id res chain seq x y z
N MET A 1 15.26 71.56 -18.27
CA MET A 1 14.60 72.49 -17.34
C MET A 1 13.44 71.74 -16.72
N ALA A 2 13.55 71.52 -15.42
CA ALA A 2 12.59 70.81 -14.59
C ALA A 2 11.44 71.75 -14.22
N ASN A 3 10.25 71.17 -14.07
CA ASN A 3 9.10 71.69 -13.33
C ASN A 3 8.07 70.55 -13.29
N GLU A 4 7.41 70.20 -12.21
CA GLU A 4 7.50 70.55 -10.79
C GLU A 4 6.64 69.45 -10.14
N VAL A 5 7.17 68.80 -9.12
CA VAL A 5 6.50 67.73 -8.36
C VAL A 5 5.40 68.38 -7.51
N GLU A 6 4.19 67.82 -7.57
CA GLU A 6 3.05 68.26 -6.75
C GLU A 6 3.41 68.19 -5.27
N ASN A 7 3.21 69.35 -4.63
CA ASN A 7 3.62 69.74 -3.30
C ASN A 7 2.87 68.94 -2.22
N GLU A 8 3.63 68.29 -1.33
CA GLU A 8 3.13 67.68 -0.09
C GLU A 8 2.44 68.74 0.77
N ASN A 9 1.19 68.47 1.12
CA ASN A 9 0.42 69.32 2.03
C ASN A 9 0.93 69.08 3.46
N VAL A 10 1.89 69.91 3.87
CA VAL A 10 2.43 69.98 5.23
C VAL A 10 1.31 70.39 6.19
N VAL A 11 0.87 69.46 7.04
CA VAL A 11 0.05 69.78 8.21
C VAL A 11 1.02 70.12 9.34
N GLU A 12 1.14 71.41 9.63
CA GLU A 12 1.90 71.95 10.76
C GLU A 12 1.36 71.39 12.10
N PRO A 13 2.24 70.97 13.04
CA PRO A 13 1.80 70.59 14.37
C PRO A 13 1.47 71.85 15.20
N THR A 14 0.23 71.90 15.66
CA THR A 14 -0.37 72.96 16.47
C THR A 14 0.08 72.92 17.94
N ASN A 15 0.50 74.09 18.46
CA ASN A 15 0.51 74.53 19.86
C ASN A 15 1.05 73.54 20.93
N ASP A 16 2.33 73.68 21.28
CA ASP A 16 2.87 73.25 22.58
C ASP A 16 2.45 74.27 23.67
N GLU A 17 1.21 74.16 24.17
CA GLU A 17 0.80 74.85 25.39
C GLU A 17 1.51 74.22 26.60
N MET A 18 2.44 74.96 27.22
CA MET A 18 3.06 74.55 28.49
C MET A 18 2.03 74.63 29.63
N VAL A 19 1.37 73.51 29.92
CA VAL A 19 0.47 73.37 31.07
C VAL A 19 1.30 73.06 32.32
N SER A 20 1.39 74.03 33.25
CA SER A 20 1.96 73.79 34.58
C SER A 20 0.93 73.08 35.45
N MET A 21 1.15 71.80 35.74
CA MET A 21 0.30 70.99 36.60
C MET A 21 1.10 70.40 37.75
N SER A 22 0.43 70.09 38.87
CA SER A 22 1.07 69.39 39.98
C SER A 22 1.59 68.03 39.51
N LYS A 23 2.78 67.63 39.99
CA LYS A 23 3.37 66.30 39.69
C LYS A 23 2.38 65.16 39.98
N THR A 24 1.50 65.36 40.96
CA THR A 24 0.45 64.40 41.30
C THR A 24 -0.65 64.29 40.23
N ASP A 25 -1.05 65.40 39.62
CA ASP A 25 -2.09 65.42 38.59
C ASP A 25 -1.54 64.95 37.23
N PHE A 26 -0.27 65.24 36.95
CA PHE A 26 0.44 64.66 35.81
C PHE A 26 0.50 63.12 35.89
N ASN A 27 0.88 62.58 37.06
CA ASN A 27 0.92 61.13 37.27
C ASN A 27 -0.48 60.49 37.15
N LYS A 28 -1.55 61.15 37.60
CA LYS A 28 -2.93 60.67 37.41
C LYS A 28 -3.33 60.66 35.94
N ALA A 29 -2.93 61.68 35.16
CA ALA A 29 -3.21 61.72 33.73
C ALA A 29 -2.52 60.57 32.99
N ILE A 30 -1.25 60.28 33.32
CA ILE A 30 -0.51 59.13 32.80
C ILE A 30 -1.22 57.82 33.16
N GLN A 31 -1.56 57.61 34.44
CA GLN A 31 -2.26 56.40 34.88
C GLN A 31 -3.60 56.20 34.17
N SER A 32 -4.37 57.27 33.97
CA SER A 32 -5.64 57.22 33.24
C SER A 32 -5.43 56.85 31.77
N ALA A 33 -4.39 57.37 31.12
CA ALA A 33 -4.02 57.01 29.75
C ALA A 33 -3.56 55.55 29.65
N GLU A 34 -2.73 55.09 30.59
CA GLU A 34 -2.28 53.70 30.67
C GLU A 34 -3.43 52.73 30.90
N ASP A 35 -4.37 53.06 31.78
CA ASP A 35 -5.52 52.21 32.07
C ASP A 35 -6.49 52.11 30.88
N ARG A 36 -6.66 53.21 30.14
CA ARG A 36 -7.40 53.23 28.87
C ARG A 36 -6.73 52.34 27.82
N LEU A 37 -5.41 52.44 27.65
CA LEU A 37 -4.66 51.58 26.72
C LEU A 37 -4.76 50.11 27.12
N ARG A 38 -4.56 49.81 28.41
CA ARG A 38 -4.68 48.45 28.96
C ARG A 38 -6.07 47.87 28.67
N THR A 39 -7.12 48.65 28.91
CA THR A 39 -8.50 48.21 28.67
C THR A 39 -8.76 48.00 27.18
N LYS A 40 -8.31 48.91 26.31
CA LYS A 40 -8.48 48.81 24.86
C LYS A 40 -7.77 47.57 24.31
N TYR A 41 -6.49 47.39 24.63
CA TYR A 41 -5.73 46.24 24.15
C TYR A 41 -6.25 44.92 24.75
N SER A 42 -6.67 44.90 26.02
CA SER A 42 -7.29 43.70 26.59
C SER A 42 -8.60 43.32 25.89
N LYS A 43 -9.37 44.31 25.43
CA LYS A 43 -10.59 44.06 24.66
C LYS A 43 -10.27 43.55 23.25
N GLU A 44 -9.33 44.19 22.56
CA GLU A 44 -8.89 43.77 21.22
C GLU A 44 -8.28 42.36 21.24
N ILE A 45 -7.46 42.04 22.24
CA ILE A 45 -6.89 40.69 22.41
C ILE A 45 -8.01 39.67 22.58
N LYS A 46 -9.00 39.92 23.45
CA LYS A 46 -10.13 39.01 23.64
C LYS A 46 -10.98 38.86 22.38
N GLU A 47 -11.22 39.94 21.64
CA GLU A 47 -11.96 39.89 20.37
C GLU A 47 -11.18 39.10 19.31
N LEU A 48 -9.86 39.25 19.23
CA LEU A 48 -8.99 38.49 18.34
C LEU A 48 -8.92 37.02 18.76
N GLU A 49 -8.80 36.71 20.05
CA GLU A 49 -8.85 35.35 20.59
C GLU A 49 -10.20 34.68 20.30
N GLN A 50 -11.31 35.39 20.47
CA GLN A 50 -12.64 34.91 20.08
C GLN A 50 -12.75 34.69 18.57
N LYS A 51 -12.16 35.57 17.75
CA LYS A 51 -12.17 35.40 16.30
C LYS A 51 -11.30 34.22 15.86
N ILE A 52 -10.14 34.02 16.50
CA ILE A 52 -9.27 32.87 16.27
C ILE A 52 -9.99 31.59 16.67
N THR A 53 -10.63 31.53 17.83
CA THR A 53 -11.38 30.34 18.26
C THR A 53 -12.61 30.05 17.40
N ASN A 54 -13.28 31.08 16.86
CA ASN A 54 -14.40 30.90 15.92
C ASN A 54 -13.94 30.48 14.51
N LEU A 55 -12.76 30.93 14.05
CA LEU A 55 -12.22 30.61 12.73
C LEU A 55 -11.35 29.35 12.71
N THR A 56 -10.79 28.97 13.85
CA THR A 56 -9.95 27.78 14.01
C THR A 56 -10.84 26.66 14.56
N PRO A 57 -11.29 25.71 13.73
CA PRO A 57 -12.19 24.68 14.20
C PRO A 57 -11.46 23.82 15.25
N ALA A 58 -12.08 23.68 16.43
CA ALA A 58 -11.50 22.98 17.59
C ALA A 58 -11.36 21.45 17.40
N ASN A 59 -11.84 20.92 16.28
CA ASN A 59 -11.68 19.54 15.86
C ASN A 59 -11.37 19.54 14.37
N LYS A 60 -10.58 18.57 13.90
CA LYS A 60 -10.37 18.29 12.46
C LYS A 60 -11.72 18.45 11.76
N SER A 61 -11.77 19.28 10.71
CA SER A 61 -13.02 19.51 9.97
C SER A 61 -13.60 18.15 9.57
N GLU A 62 -14.92 17.94 9.60
CA GLU A 62 -15.55 16.69 9.17
C GLU A 62 -15.02 16.25 7.78
N GLN A 63 -14.68 17.22 6.95
CA GLN A 63 -14.03 17.04 5.65
C GLN A 63 -12.61 16.43 5.74
N GLU A 64 -11.80 16.82 6.72
CA GLU A 64 -10.47 16.23 6.92
C GLU A 64 -10.56 14.78 7.43
N ILE A 65 -11.52 14.49 8.30
CA ILE A 65 -11.78 13.13 8.79
C ILE A 65 -12.31 12.24 7.66
N GLU A 66 -13.24 12.76 6.84
CA GLU A 66 -13.76 12.07 5.66
C GLU A 66 -12.65 11.85 4.61
N LEU A 67 -11.77 12.83 4.41
CA LEU A 67 -10.61 12.66 3.54
C LEU A 67 -9.63 11.62 4.08
N GLU A 68 -9.30 11.65 5.37
CA GLU A 68 -8.38 10.69 6.00
C GLU A 68 -8.93 9.25 5.93
N THR A 69 -10.23 9.07 6.21
CA THR A 69 -10.90 7.77 6.09
C THR A 69 -10.95 7.29 4.64
N ARG A 70 -11.28 8.16 3.70
CA ARG A 70 -11.27 7.82 2.26
C ARG A 70 -9.86 7.47 1.78
N LEU A 71 -8.83 8.16 2.26
CA LEU A 71 -7.44 7.86 1.92
C LEU A 71 -7.02 6.49 2.45
N ALA A 72 -7.41 6.17 3.69
CA ALA A 72 -7.17 4.86 4.30
C ALA A 72 -7.90 3.74 3.55
N GLU A 73 -9.15 3.96 3.13
CA GLU A 73 -9.90 2.99 2.32
C GLU A 73 -9.27 2.75 0.95
N VAL A 74 -8.82 3.82 0.28
CA VAL A 74 -8.14 3.71 -1.01
C VAL A 74 -6.83 2.95 -0.86
N ALA A 75 -6.02 3.27 0.15
CA ALA A 75 -4.77 2.56 0.42
C ALA A 75 -5.01 1.07 0.73
N ALA A 76 -6.07 0.73 1.48
CA ALA A 76 -6.44 -0.66 1.74
C ALA A 76 -6.88 -1.38 0.44
N LYS A 77 -7.67 -0.72 -0.41
CA LYS A 77 -8.07 -1.25 -1.72
C LYS A 77 -6.88 -1.48 -2.64
N GLU A 78 -5.92 -0.55 -2.70
CA GLU A 78 -4.70 -0.69 -3.50
C GLU A 78 -3.85 -1.86 -3.04
N LYS A 79 -3.61 -2.00 -1.73
CA LYS A 79 -2.89 -3.16 -1.18
C LYS A 79 -3.57 -4.48 -1.53
N ARG A 80 -4.90 -4.53 -1.37
CA ARG A 80 -5.70 -5.71 -1.69
C ARG A 80 -5.68 -6.04 -3.19
N LEU A 81 -5.64 -5.04 -4.06
CA LEU A 81 -5.55 -5.24 -5.51
C LEU A 81 -4.16 -5.73 -5.90
N ASN A 82 -3.11 -5.12 -5.37
CA ASN A 82 -1.73 -5.58 -5.56
C ASN A 82 -1.55 -7.05 -5.11
N LEU A 83 -2.15 -7.44 -3.98
CA LEU A 83 -2.11 -8.83 -3.51
C LEU A 83 -2.86 -9.79 -4.46
N GLN A 84 -3.99 -9.36 -5.04
CA GLN A 84 -4.66 -10.18 -6.07
C GLN A 84 -3.80 -10.33 -7.33
N ASP A 85 -3.15 -9.26 -7.77
CA ASP A 85 -2.29 -9.28 -8.95
C ASP A 85 -1.06 -10.18 -8.74
N THR A 86 -0.45 -10.14 -7.55
CA THR A 86 0.67 -11.04 -7.22
C THR A 86 0.24 -12.50 -7.14
N LEU A 87 -0.94 -12.80 -6.58
CA LEU A 87 -1.52 -14.15 -6.58
C LEU A 87 -1.74 -14.66 -8.01
N LEU A 88 -2.38 -13.84 -8.86
CA LEU A 88 -2.64 -14.19 -10.26
C LEU A 88 -1.35 -14.41 -11.05
N ALA A 89 -0.33 -13.57 -10.84
CA ALA A 89 0.99 -13.73 -11.46
C ALA A 89 1.68 -15.06 -11.07
N LYS A 90 1.31 -15.63 -9.91
CA LYS A 90 1.78 -16.93 -9.43
C LYS A 90 0.86 -18.10 -9.77
N ASN A 91 -0.14 -17.89 -10.64
CA ASN A 91 -1.17 -18.87 -10.98
C ASN A 91 -1.98 -19.35 -9.76
N LEU A 92 -2.07 -18.51 -8.72
CA LEU A 92 -2.91 -18.75 -7.56
C LEU A 92 -4.24 -18.02 -7.72
N ASP A 93 -5.30 -18.58 -7.13
CA ASP A 93 -6.64 -18.01 -7.22
C ASP A 93 -6.74 -16.69 -6.42
N LYS A 94 -7.34 -15.65 -7.01
CA LYS A 94 -7.53 -14.35 -6.36
C LYS A 94 -8.38 -14.40 -5.09
N SER A 95 -9.21 -15.43 -4.92
CA SER A 95 -10.02 -15.65 -3.71
C SER A 95 -9.17 -15.91 -2.47
N PHE A 96 -7.88 -16.27 -2.61
CA PHE A 96 -6.96 -16.37 -1.48
C PHE A 96 -6.71 -15.01 -0.80
N VAL A 97 -6.97 -13.88 -1.47
CA VAL A 97 -6.78 -12.54 -0.90
C VAL A 97 -7.57 -12.32 0.40
N ASP A 98 -8.72 -12.97 0.57
CA ASP A 98 -9.56 -12.84 1.76
C ASP A 98 -9.01 -13.60 2.98
N TYR A 99 -8.01 -14.48 2.76
CA TYR A 99 -7.42 -15.33 3.80
C TYR A 99 -5.95 -15.00 4.08
N LEU A 100 -5.35 -14.13 3.26
CA LEU A 100 -3.96 -13.72 3.39
C LEU A 100 -3.88 -12.34 4.04
N ARG A 101 -2.77 -12.11 4.75
CA ARG A 101 -2.44 -10.78 5.27
C ARG A 101 -1.91 -9.89 4.14
N ASP A 102 -2.01 -8.58 4.31
CA ASP A 102 -1.48 -7.58 3.35
C ASP A 102 0.02 -7.74 3.08
N ASP A 103 0.78 -8.28 4.05
CA ASP A 103 2.23 -8.50 3.99
C ASP A 103 2.61 -9.96 3.71
N ALA A 104 1.67 -10.78 3.26
CA ALA A 104 1.90 -12.19 2.99
C ALA A 104 2.99 -12.40 1.92
N ASP A 105 3.91 -13.32 2.20
CA ASP A 105 4.89 -13.79 1.23
C ASP A 105 4.21 -14.77 0.26
N VAL A 106 3.76 -14.24 -0.88
CA VAL A 106 3.08 -15.01 -1.93
C VAL A 106 4.02 -16.02 -2.60
N ASP A 107 5.34 -15.74 -2.65
CA ASP A 107 6.33 -16.67 -3.20
C ASP A 107 6.50 -17.90 -2.31
N ALA A 108 6.58 -17.71 -0.99
CA ALA A 108 6.62 -18.81 -0.04
C ALA A 108 5.32 -19.62 -0.07
N PHE A 109 4.17 -18.93 -0.14
CA PHE A 109 2.86 -19.57 -0.21
C PHE A 109 2.69 -20.43 -1.47
N GLU A 110 3.09 -19.93 -2.64
CA GLU A 110 3.09 -20.67 -3.91
C GLU A 110 3.91 -21.96 -3.81
N LYS A 111 5.14 -21.88 -3.31
CA LYS A 111 6.00 -23.07 -3.12
C LYS A 111 5.36 -24.13 -2.23
N ILE A 112 4.72 -23.71 -1.14
CA ILE A 112 4.05 -24.63 -0.21
C ILE A 112 2.90 -25.34 -0.93
N ILE A 113 2.03 -24.59 -1.62
CA ILE A 113 0.91 -25.18 -2.37
C ILE A 113 1.40 -26.13 -3.45
N THR A 114 2.38 -25.71 -4.26
CA THR A 114 2.96 -26.52 -5.34
C THR A 114 3.55 -27.83 -4.79
N ASN A 115 4.24 -27.78 -3.65
CA ASN A 115 4.75 -28.97 -3.00
C ASN A 115 3.64 -29.91 -2.51
N ILE A 116 2.59 -29.38 -1.87
CA ILE A 116 1.46 -30.20 -1.39
C ILE A 116 0.76 -30.89 -2.57
N ILE A 117 0.50 -30.15 -3.65
CA ILE A 117 -0.12 -30.70 -4.85
C ILE A 117 0.79 -31.76 -5.48
N SER A 118 2.08 -31.50 -5.59
CA SER A 118 3.05 -32.44 -6.14
C SER A 118 3.09 -33.75 -5.33
N GLN A 119 3.15 -33.66 -3.99
CA GLN A 119 3.12 -34.84 -3.13
C GLN A 119 1.82 -35.61 -3.29
N ARG A 120 0.67 -34.92 -3.31
CA ARG A 120 -0.62 -35.59 -3.53
C ARG A 120 -0.68 -36.27 -4.90
N ILE A 121 -0.16 -35.66 -5.95
CA ILE A 121 -0.09 -36.29 -7.28
C ILE A 121 0.86 -37.50 -7.25
N ILE A 122 1.93 -37.48 -6.49
CA ILE A 122 2.82 -38.65 -6.33
C ILE A 122 2.10 -39.78 -5.58
N GLU A 123 1.37 -39.46 -4.51
CA GLU A 123 0.67 -40.44 -3.66
C GLU A 123 -0.59 -41.03 -4.33
N THR A 124 -1.35 -40.19 -5.04
CA THR A 124 -2.66 -40.57 -5.61
C THR A 124 -2.63 -40.75 -7.13
N GLY A 125 -1.62 -40.19 -7.79
CA GLY A 125 -1.41 -40.35 -9.21
C GLY A 125 -0.93 -41.76 -9.51
N TYR A 126 -1.26 -42.22 -10.72
CA TYR A 126 -0.78 -43.49 -11.22
C TYR A 126 0.75 -43.45 -11.38
N THR A 127 1.46 -43.96 -10.38
CA THR A 127 2.86 -44.34 -10.54
C THR A 127 2.89 -45.68 -11.27
N PRO A 128 3.51 -45.81 -12.45
CA PRO A 128 3.65 -47.10 -13.10
C PRO A 128 4.43 -48.03 -12.15
N ILE A 129 3.73 -49.01 -11.56
CA ILE A 129 4.19 -49.85 -10.44
C ILE A 129 5.34 -50.79 -10.84
N ASN A 130 5.77 -50.81 -12.10
CA ASN A 130 6.84 -51.68 -12.54
C ASN A 130 7.66 -51.05 -13.67
N HIS A 131 8.79 -50.45 -13.30
CA HIS A 131 10.01 -50.62 -14.10
C HIS A 131 10.62 -51.98 -13.73
N ASN A 132 9.88 -53.06 -13.97
CA ASN A 132 10.58 -54.33 -14.11
C ASN A 132 11.52 -54.10 -15.27
N ASN A 133 12.82 -54.22 -15.02
CA ASN A 133 13.79 -54.51 -16.06
C ASN A 133 13.39 -55.86 -16.65
N THR A 134 12.28 -55.89 -17.40
CA THR A 134 12.01 -56.97 -18.34
C THR A 134 13.19 -56.88 -19.27
N ASP A 135 14.11 -57.84 -19.17
CA ASP A 135 15.29 -57.98 -20.01
C ASP A 135 14.98 -57.38 -21.37
N SER A 136 15.57 -56.22 -21.64
CA SER A 136 15.15 -55.40 -22.78
C SER A 136 15.59 -56.12 -24.05
N ILE A 137 14.73 -56.97 -24.57
CA ILE A 137 14.94 -57.66 -25.83
C ILE A 137 14.87 -56.58 -26.90
N THR A 138 16.01 -56.29 -27.52
CA THR A 138 16.07 -55.38 -28.66
C THR A 138 15.41 -56.04 -29.87
N LYS A 139 15.04 -55.24 -30.89
CA LYS A 139 14.42 -55.77 -32.10
C LYS A 139 15.34 -56.77 -32.81
N GLU A 140 16.64 -56.49 -32.83
CA GLU A 140 17.66 -57.35 -33.44
C GLU A 140 17.76 -58.68 -32.70
N LYS A 141 17.68 -58.64 -31.37
CA LYS A 141 17.65 -59.85 -30.55
C LYS A 141 16.37 -60.65 -30.77
N TRP A 142 15.22 -59.98 -30.91
CA TRP A 142 13.94 -60.63 -31.23
C TRP A 142 13.96 -61.36 -32.58
N HIS A 143 14.50 -60.71 -33.62
CA HIS A 143 14.59 -61.31 -34.96
C HIS A 143 15.57 -62.48 -35.03
N SER A 144 16.61 -62.50 -34.18
CA SER A 144 17.57 -63.61 -34.09
C SER A 144 17.13 -64.76 -33.17
N MET A 145 16.09 -64.55 -32.34
CA MET A 145 15.53 -65.61 -31.51
C MET A 145 14.79 -66.67 -32.34
N SER A 146 14.90 -67.92 -31.89
CA SER A 146 14.12 -69.06 -32.38
C SER A 146 12.63 -68.94 -32.01
N PHE A 147 11.78 -69.73 -32.68
CA PHE A 147 10.34 -69.75 -32.42
C PHE A 147 10.01 -70.02 -30.94
N SER A 148 10.68 -71.01 -30.33
CA SER A 148 10.47 -71.38 -28.93
C SER A 148 10.89 -70.29 -27.94
N GLU A 149 11.93 -69.52 -28.26
CA GLU A 149 12.36 -68.38 -27.44
C GLU A 149 11.35 -67.23 -27.54
N ARG A 150 10.84 -66.94 -28.74
CA ARG A 150 9.77 -65.94 -28.94
C ARG A 150 8.48 -66.34 -28.22
N GLN A 151 8.16 -67.64 -28.18
CA GLN A 151 7.01 -68.15 -27.44
C GLN A 151 7.15 -67.92 -25.93
N LYS A 152 8.33 -68.17 -25.35
CA LYS A 152 8.59 -67.87 -23.93
C LYS A 152 8.42 -66.38 -23.61
N VAL A 153 8.86 -65.50 -24.50
CA VAL A 153 8.67 -64.05 -24.34
C VAL A 153 7.18 -63.69 -24.48
N PHE A 154 6.43 -64.36 -25.35
CA PHE A 154 4.98 -64.15 -25.47
C PHE A 154 4.22 -64.60 -24.22
N GLU A 155 4.63 -65.71 -23.60
CA GLU A 155 4.06 -66.24 -22.35
C GLU A 155 4.42 -65.37 -21.13
N SER A 156 5.65 -64.86 -21.07
CA SER A 156 6.14 -64.05 -19.93
C SER A 156 5.82 -62.56 -20.04
N ASN A 157 5.80 -61.99 -21.26
CA ASN A 157 5.48 -60.59 -21.52
C ASN A 157 4.77 -60.41 -22.88
N PRO A 158 3.45 -60.66 -22.94
CA PRO A 158 2.69 -60.60 -24.18
C PRO A 158 2.66 -59.20 -24.81
N GLU A 159 2.72 -58.13 -24.01
CA GLU A 159 2.73 -56.75 -24.51
C GLU A 159 4.07 -56.38 -25.17
N LEU A 160 5.20 -56.83 -24.61
CA LEU A 160 6.50 -56.67 -25.24
C LEU A 160 6.58 -57.44 -26.57
N ALA A 161 6.12 -58.70 -26.59
CA ALA A 161 6.09 -59.51 -27.80
C ALA A 161 5.23 -58.87 -28.91
N LYS A 162 4.04 -58.34 -28.58
CA LYS A 162 3.18 -57.61 -29.54
C LYS A 162 3.86 -56.37 -30.10
N ARG A 163 4.58 -55.61 -29.26
CA ARG A 163 5.33 -54.42 -29.70
C ARG A 163 6.48 -54.79 -30.65
N LEU A 164 7.23 -55.85 -30.34
CA LEU A 164 8.33 -56.36 -31.16
C LEU A 164 7.84 -57.00 -32.48
N MET A 165 6.63 -57.56 -32.50
CA MET A 165 5.99 -58.05 -33.74
C MET A 165 5.49 -56.92 -34.65
N LYS A 166 5.03 -55.80 -34.09
CA LYS A 166 4.50 -54.65 -34.86
C LYS A 166 5.59 -53.78 -35.47
N SER A 167 6.80 -53.79 -34.94
CA SER A 167 7.92 -53.08 -35.56
C SER A 167 8.40 -53.87 -36.78
N LYS A 168 7.96 -53.44 -37.97
CA LYS A 168 8.58 -53.80 -39.25
C LYS A 168 9.90 -53.06 -39.45
#